data_AF-A0A8T4ALN8-F1
#
_entry.id   AF-A0A8T4ALN8-F1
#
_cell.length_a   1.000
_cell.length_b   1.000
_cell.length_c   1.000
_cell.angle_alpha   90.00
_cell.angle_beta   90.00
_cell.angle_gamma   90.00
#
_symmetry.space_group_name_H-M   'P 1'
#
loop_
_entity.id
_entity.type
_entity.pdbx_description
1 polymer ?
#
loop_
_entity_poly.entity_id
_entity_poly.type
_entity_poly.pdbx_seq_one_letter_code
_entity_poly.pdbx_strand_id
1 'polypeptide(L)'
;MALHQKWVSLMTSQDKQFYRELGQRIANLRKAQSLTQVQLAEHLGIAQQTMAHYEGGTLRIAVALLKSLAQVLQVSVEQLVDEKMPAKSKRGPTSKLQRQVEQVRLMPRTKQKFISDMLEALITQQQSA
;
A
#
# COMPACT_ATOMS: atom_id res chain seq x y z
N MET A 1 10.45 -24.15 20.00
CA MET A 1 9.67 -23.08 20.68
C MET A 1 10.51 -21.98 21.34
N ALA A 2 11.83 -22.16 21.56
CA ALA A 2 12.70 -21.18 22.24
C ALA A 2 12.99 -19.87 21.46
N LEU A 3 12.74 -19.83 20.15
CA LEU A 3 13.03 -18.67 19.30
C LEU A 3 11.94 -17.60 19.28
N HIS A 4 10.72 -17.83 19.79
CA HIS A 4 9.68 -16.78 19.81
C HIS A 4 9.81 -15.85 21.03
N GLN A 5 10.19 -16.38 22.19
CA GLN A 5 10.19 -15.61 23.44
C GLN A 5 11.33 -14.60 23.56
N LYS A 6 12.48 -14.86 22.94
CA LYS A 6 13.66 -13.98 23.01
C LYS A 6 13.48 -12.64 22.28
N TRP A 7 12.61 -12.57 21.27
CA TRP A 7 12.50 -11.41 20.38
C TRP A 7 11.51 -10.35 20.86
N VAL A 8 10.43 -10.74 21.53
CA VAL A 8 9.50 -9.78 22.16
C VAL A 8 10.23 -8.97 23.25
N SER A 9 11.27 -9.52 23.87
CA SER A 9 12.06 -8.84 24.89
C SER A 9 13.04 -7.79 24.34
N LEU A 10 13.40 -7.84 23.06
CA LEU A 10 14.43 -6.98 22.45
C LEU A 10 13.85 -5.83 21.62
N MET A 11 12.53 -5.78 21.46
CA MET A 11 11.86 -4.71 20.72
C MET A 11 11.52 -3.51 21.59
N THR A 12 11.66 -2.33 21.00
CA THR A 12 11.02 -1.11 21.51
C THR A 12 9.50 -1.28 21.52
N SER A 13 8.80 -0.53 22.37
CA SER A 13 7.33 -0.54 22.40
C SER A 13 6.73 -0.14 21.04
N GLN A 14 7.43 0.73 20.29
CA GLN A 14 7.04 1.17 18.96
C GLN A 14 7.10 0.03 17.91
N ASP A 15 8.16 -0.78 17.93
CA ASP A 15 8.29 -1.96 17.04
C ASP A 15 7.13 -2.95 17.26
N LYS A 16 6.78 -3.22 18.53
CA LYS A 16 5.70 -4.15 18.88
C LYS A 16 4.35 -3.65 18.38
N GLN A 17 4.10 -2.36 18.55
CA GLN A 17 2.86 -1.74 18.08
C GLN A 17 2.76 -1.84 16.56
N PHE A 18 3.84 -1.53 15.84
CA PHE A 18 3.89 -1.64 14.39
C PHE A 18 3.53 -3.04 13.88
N TYR A 19 4.14 -4.10 14.43
CA TYR A 19 3.84 -5.47 13.97
C TYR A 19 2.41 -5.93 14.32
N ARG A 20 1.84 -5.44 15.43
CA ARG A 20 0.43 -5.71 15.77
C ARG A 20 -0.51 -5.04 14.77
N GLU A 21 -0.26 -3.79 14.41
CA GLU A 21 -1.07 -3.04 13.43
C GLU A 21 -0.96 -3.66 12.03
N LEU A 22 0.26 -4.01 11.61
CA LEU A 22 0.51 -4.72 10.35
C LEU A 22 -0.21 -6.08 10.32
N GLY A 23 -0.09 -6.87 11.39
CA GLY A 23 -0.75 -8.17 11.53
C GLY A 23 -2.28 -8.06 11.43
N GLN A 24 -2.87 -7.13 12.17
CA GLN A 24 -4.31 -6.88 12.15
C GLN A 24 -4.80 -6.51 10.74
N ARG A 25 -4.00 -5.73 10.01
CA ARG A 25 -4.34 -5.34 8.65
C ARG A 25 -4.27 -6.48 7.67
N ILE A 26 -3.24 -7.31 7.74
CA ILE A 26 -3.14 -8.54 6.93
C ILE A 26 -4.39 -9.40 7.18
N ALA A 27 -4.81 -9.56 8.44
CA ALA A 27 -6.02 -10.30 8.79
C ALA A 27 -7.28 -9.67 8.19
N ASN A 28 -7.40 -8.34 8.21
CA ASN A 28 -8.54 -7.62 7.66
C ASN A 28 -8.61 -7.76 6.12
N LEU A 29 -7.49 -7.56 5.43
CA LEU A 29 -7.40 -7.72 3.97
C LEU A 29 -7.68 -9.15 3.53
N ARG A 30 -7.14 -10.14 4.26
CA ARG A 30 -7.42 -11.55 4.04
C ARG A 30 -8.91 -11.86 4.16
N LYS A 31 -9.55 -11.38 5.23
CA LYS A 31 -11.00 -11.55 5.47
C LYS A 31 -11.84 -10.86 4.39
N ALA A 32 -11.42 -9.69 3.91
CA ALA A 32 -12.09 -8.98 2.82
C ALA A 32 -12.07 -9.76 1.50
N GLN A 33 -11.16 -10.70 1.34
CA GLN A 33 -11.07 -11.63 0.21
C GLN A 33 -11.63 -13.02 0.52
N SER A 34 -12.29 -13.18 1.67
CA SER A 34 -12.85 -14.46 2.13
C SER A 34 -11.83 -15.61 2.23
N LEU A 35 -10.54 -15.29 2.39
CA LEU A 35 -9.48 -16.28 2.55
C LEU A 35 -9.38 -16.72 4.02
N THR A 36 -9.11 -18.00 4.25
CA THR A 36 -8.71 -18.53 5.57
C THR A 36 -7.22 -18.33 5.83
N GLN A 37 -6.78 -18.42 7.09
CA GLN A 37 -5.34 -18.35 7.42
C GLN A 37 -4.55 -19.47 6.75
N VAL A 38 -5.14 -20.66 6.60
CA VAL A 38 -4.54 -21.81 5.90
C VAL A 38 -4.29 -21.44 4.44
N GLN A 39 -5.32 -20.95 3.73
CA GLN A 39 -5.21 -20.60 2.32
C GLN A 39 -4.17 -19.50 2.06
N LEU A 40 -4.16 -18.44 2.88
CA LEU A 40 -3.14 -17.39 2.73
C LEU A 40 -1.72 -17.92 3.03
N ALA A 41 -1.58 -18.80 4.02
CA ALA A 41 -0.30 -19.44 4.33
C ALA A 41 0.21 -20.33 3.17
N GLU A 42 -0.69 -21.10 2.56
CA GLU A 42 -0.40 -21.93 1.37
C GLU A 42 0.07 -21.09 0.19
N HIS A 43 -0.61 -19.99 -0.13
CA HIS A 43 -0.19 -19.06 -1.19
C HIS A 43 1.22 -18.48 -0.97
N LEU A 44 1.64 -18.37 0.29
CA LEU A 44 2.93 -17.81 0.67
C LEU A 44 4.00 -18.88 0.95
N GLY A 45 3.65 -20.16 0.88
CA GLY A 45 4.57 -21.27 1.16
C GLY A 45 5.04 -21.31 2.62
N ILE A 46 4.20 -20.91 3.57
CA ILE A 46 4.51 -20.92 5.01
C ILE A 46 3.51 -21.78 5.80
N ALA A 47 3.82 -22.11 7.04
CA ALA A 47 2.89 -22.81 7.92
C ALA A 47 1.73 -21.92 8.37
N GLN A 48 0.53 -22.48 8.55
CA GLN A 48 -0.63 -21.74 9.06
C GLN A 48 -0.36 -21.11 10.44
N GLN A 49 0.38 -21.78 11.31
CA GLN A 49 0.79 -21.22 12.61
C GLN A 49 1.64 -19.95 12.43
N THR A 50 2.53 -19.92 11.45
CA THR A 50 3.33 -18.73 11.11
C THR A 50 2.43 -17.57 10.69
N MET A 51 1.40 -17.84 9.87
CA MET A 51 0.41 -16.83 9.50
C MET A 51 -0.38 -16.32 10.71
N ALA A 52 -0.80 -17.21 11.62
CA ALA A 52 -1.46 -16.80 12.86
C ALA A 52 -0.56 -15.91 13.74
N HIS A 53 0.75 -16.21 13.81
CA HIS A 53 1.71 -15.38 14.54
C HIS A 53 1.94 -14.01 13.90
N TYR A 54 1.95 -13.94 12.55
CA TYR A 54 2.01 -12.69 11.81
C TYR A 54 0.77 -11.84 12.05
N GLU A 55 -0.43 -12.40 11.91
CA GLU A 55 -1.69 -11.68 12.15
C GLU A 55 -1.82 -11.21 13.60
N GLY A 56 -1.30 -11.99 14.55
CA GLY A 56 -1.26 -11.61 15.96
C GLY A 56 -0.15 -10.62 16.35
N GLY A 57 0.74 -10.25 15.41
CA GLY A 57 1.88 -9.36 15.68
C GLY A 57 2.93 -9.96 16.63
N THR A 58 2.94 -11.29 16.78
CA THR A 58 3.85 -12.01 17.71
C THR A 58 5.15 -12.48 17.04
N LEU A 59 5.24 -12.34 15.72
CA LEU A 59 6.42 -12.70 14.92
C LEU A 59 6.72 -11.59 13.89
N ARG A 60 8.00 -11.28 13.70
CA ARG A 60 8.45 -10.31 12.68
C ARG A 60 8.20 -10.86 11.28
N ILE A 61 7.58 -10.06 10.43
CA ILE A 61 7.45 -10.35 9.01
C ILE A 61 8.72 -9.89 8.30
N ALA A 62 9.36 -10.79 7.55
CA ALA A 62 10.50 -10.46 6.72
C ALA A 62 10.08 -9.51 5.59
N VAL A 63 10.88 -8.48 5.31
CA VAL A 63 10.60 -7.50 4.23
C VAL A 63 10.41 -8.19 2.88
N ALA A 64 11.17 -9.27 2.60
CA ALA A 64 11.04 -10.06 1.39
C ALA A 64 9.63 -10.67 1.20
N LEU A 65 8.92 -10.97 2.30
CA LEU A 65 7.56 -11.54 2.26
C LEU A 65 6.49 -10.49 1.95
N LEU A 66 6.78 -9.20 2.19
CA LEU A 66 5.81 -8.11 1.99
C LEU A 66 5.35 -8.01 0.54
N LYS A 67 6.26 -8.25 -0.42
CA LYS A 67 5.92 -8.25 -1.84
C LYS A 67 4.91 -9.35 -2.18
N SER A 68 5.16 -10.57 -1.70
CA SER A 68 4.26 -11.71 -1.93
C SER A 68 2.91 -11.51 -1.26
N LEU A 69 2.90 -11.00 -0.02
CA LEU A 69 1.67 -10.63 0.69
C LEU A 69 0.86 -9.60 -0.10
N ALA A 70 1.52 -8.55 -0.60
CA ALA A 70 0.87 -7.49 -1.38
C ALA A 70 0.23 -8.04 -2.66
N GLN A 71 0.93 -8.94 -3.35
CA GLN A 71 0.43 -9.59 -4.57
C GLN A 71 -0.79 -10.48 -4.31
N VAL A 72 -0.71 -11.38 -3.33
CA VAL A 72 -1.82 -12.29 -2.99
C VAL A 72 -3.03 -11.48 -2.51
N LEU A 73 -2.80 -10.46 -1.68
CA LEU A 73 -3.85 -9.59 -1.16
C LEU A 73 -4.24 -8.45 -2.12
N GLN A 74 -3.72 -8.42 -3.35
CA GLN A 74 -4.06 -7.43 -4.38
C GLN A 74 -4.00 -5.97 -3.90
N VAL A 75 -3.02 -5.63 -3.08
CA VAL A 75 -2.76 -4.28 -2.56
C VAL A 75 -1.33 -3.86 -2.86
N SER A 76 -1.01 -2.58 -2.68
CA SER A 76 0.38 -2.15 -2.69
C SER A 76 1.09 -2.43 -1.36
N VAL A 77 2.41 -2.48 -1.37
CA VAL A 77 3.19 -2.68 -0.12
C VAL A 77 2.96 -1.52 0.85
N GLU A 78 2.80 -0.30 0.34
CA GLU A 78 2.52 0.87 1.17
C GLU A 78 1.18 0.74 1.89
N GLN A 79 0.15 0.19 1.24
CA GLN A 79 -1.14 -0.09 1.89
C GLN A 79 -1.04 -1.18 2.97
N LEU A 80 -0.10 -2.11 2.87
CA LEU A 80 0.12 -3.08 3.94
C LEU A 80 0.75 -2.41 5.17
N VAL A 81 1.64 -1.44 4.94
CA VAL A 81 2.48 -0.85 5.99
C VAL A 81 1.85 0.39 6.65
N ASP A 82 1.02 1.16 5.94
CA ASP A 82 0.54 2.46 6.42
C ASP A 82 -0.99 2.66 6.27
N GLU A 83 -1.71 2.93 7.37
CA GLU A 83 -3.19 2.93 7.44
C GLU A 83 -3.82 4.09 6.69
N LYS A 84 -3.07 5.18 6.63
CA LYS A 84 -3.56 6.46 6.13
C LYS A 84 -3.45 6.58 4.62
N MET A 85 -2.82 5.61 3.96
CA MET A 85 -2.81 5.59 2.50
C MET A 85 -4.13 4.97 2.03
N PRO A 86 -5.01 5.75 1.37
CA PRO A 86 -6.19 5.17 0.74
C PRO A 86 -5.70 4.07 -0.18
N ALA A 87 -6.44 2.97 -0.24
CA ALA A 87 -6.16 1.95 -1.23
C ALA A 87 -5.98 2.67 -2.56
N LYS A 88 -4.83 2.49 -3.23
CA LYS A 88 -4.64 3.07 -4.57
C LYS A 88 -5.87 2.60 -5.32
N SER A 89 -6.84 3.51 -5.48
CA SER A 89 -8.09 3.14 -6.11
C SER A 89 -7.64 2.57 -7.43
N LYS A 90 -8.17 1.39 -7.80
CA LYS A 90 -8.09 0.94 -9.18
C LYS A 90 -8.38 2.20 -9.99
N ARG A 91 -7.35 2.76 -10.65
CA ARG A 91 -7.41 4.11 -11.19
C ARG A 91 -8.74 4.17 -11.91
N GLY A 92 -9.68 4.96 -11.41
CA GLY A 92 -10.93 5.18 -12.11
C GLY A 92 -10.58 5.58 -13.55
N PRO A 93 -11.51 5.42 -14.51
CA PRO A 93 -11.24 5.80 -15.89
C PRO A 93 -10.48 7.12 -15.92
N THR A 94 -9.29 7.15 -16.55
CA THR A 94 -8.33 8.27 -16.49
C THR A 94 -9.07 9.59 -16.46
N SER A 95 -8.82 10.43 -15.45
CA SER A 95 -9.62 11.66 -15.28
C SER A 95 -9.58 12.49 -16.56
N LYS A 96 -10.64 13.26 -16.86
CA LYS A 96 -10.67 14.10 -18.06
C LYS A 96 -9.41 14.98 -18.16
N LEU A 97 -8.97 15.53 -17.02
CA LEU A 97 -7.72 16.28 -16.90
C LEU A 97 -6.49 15.45 -17.30
N GLN A 98 -6.34 14.25 -16.76
CA GLN A 98 -5.21 13.36 -17.10
C GLN A 98 -5.20 13.00 -18.58
N ARG A 99 -6.36 12.74 -19.20
CA ARG A 99 -6.46 12.49 -20.64
C ARG A 99 -6.04 13.73 -21.43
N GLN A 100 -6.48 14.91 -21.01
CA GLN A 100 -6.12 16.17 -21.66
C GLN A 100 -4.62 16.44 -21.54
N VAL A 101 -3.99 16.21 -20.40
CA VAL A 101 -2.54 16.35 -20.22
C VAL A 101 -1.77 15.43 -21.17
N GLU A 102 -2.21 14.18 -21.34
CA GLU A 102 -1.57 13.27 -22.28
C GLU A 102 -1.74 13.71 -23.74
N GLN A 103 -2.92 14.24 -24.10
CA GLN A 103 -3.12 14.84 -25.42
C GLN A 103 -2.20 16.04 -25.64
N VAL A 104 -2.03 16.90 -24.63
CA VAL A 104 -1.14 18.08 -24.71
C VAL A 104 0.31 17.64 -24.95
N ARG A 105 0.79 16.57 -24.30
CA ARG A 105 2.15 16.05 -24.53
C ARG A 105 2.42 15.64 -25.99
N LEU A 106 1.39 15.21 -26.71
CA LEU A 106 1.50 14.81 -28.12
C LEU A 106 1.43 15.99 -29.10
N MET A 107 1.09 17.20 -28.65
CA MET A 107 0.98 18.38 -29.50
C MET A 107 2.35 19.02 -29.83
N PRO A 108 2.47 19.85 -30.88
CA PRO A 108 3.67 20.65 -31.13
C PRO A 108 4.04 21.57 -29.96
N ARG A 109 5.35 21.82 -29.77
CA ARG A 109 5.88 22.60 -28.63
C ARG A 109 5.24 23.98 -28.48
N THR A 110 4.91 24.66 -29.57
CA THR A 110 4.24 25.96 -29.55
C THR A 110 2.85 25.90 -28.92
N LYS A 111 2.08 24.83 -29.19
CA LYS A 111 0.76 24.61 -28.58
C LYS A 111 0.87 24.20 -27.11
N GLN A 112 1.88 23.39 -26.77
CA GLN A 112 2.18 23.05 -25.37
C GLN A 112 2.51 24.31 -24.55
N LYS A 113 3.32 25.20 -25.12
CA LYS A 113 3.71 26.46 -24.48
C LYS A 113 2.49 27.35 -24.23
N PHE A 114 1.65 27.58 -25.25
CA PHE A 114 0.43 28.36 -25.09
C PHE A 114 -0.48 27.84 -23.96
N ILE A 115 -0.68 26.51 -23.90
CA ILE A 115 -1.50 25.88 -22.86
C ILE A 115 -0.85 26.02 -21.47
N SER A 116 0.47 25.88 -21.37
CA SER A 116 1.19 26.06 -20.10
C SER A 116 1.07 27.50 -19.60
N ASP A 117 1.31 28.48 -20.48
CA ASP A 117 1.24 29.89 -20.15
C ASP A 117 -0.19 30.27 -19.69
N MET A 118 -1.23 29.69 -20.30
CA MET A 118 -2.63 29.87 -19.87
C MET A 118 -2.92 29.25 -18.50
N LEU A 119 -2.43 28.04 -18.23
CA LEU A 119 -2.59 27.38 -16.92
C LEU A 119 -1.87 28.17 -15.82
N GLU A 120 -0.67 28.67 -16.09
CA GLU A 120 0.11 29.52 -15.17
C GLU A 120 -0.67 30.77 -14.77
N ALA A 121 -1.27 31.47 -15.76
CA ALA A 121 -2.09 32.65 -15.51
C ALA A 121 -3.30 32.34 -14.62
N LEU A 122 -4.00 31.23 -14.88
CA LEU A 122 -5.16 30.82 -14.09
C LEU A 122 -4.81 30.41 -12.66
N ILE A 123 -3.69 29.69 -12.47
CA ILE A 123 -3.20 29.30 -11.13
C ILE A 123 -2.83 30.54 -10.33
N THR A 124 -2.13 31.48 -10.96
CA THR A 124 -1.74 32.76 -10.33
C THR A 124 -2.98 33.53 -9.87
N GLN A 125 -4.01 33.62 -10.72
CA GLN A 125 -5.26 34.32 -10.41
C GLN A 125 -5.96 33.77 -9.15
N GLN A 126 -5.99 32.44 -8.97
CA GLN A 126 -6.62 31.79 -7.82
C GLN A 126 -5.83 31.94 -6.51
N GLN A 127 -4.52 32.15 -6.57
CA GLN A 127 -3.67 32.32 -5.38
C GLN A 127 -3.67 33.76 -4.84
N SER A 128 -4.03 34.73 -5.70
CA SER A 128 -4.17 36.15 -5.35
C SER A 128 -5.59 36.56 -4.92
N ALA A 129 -6.53 35.62 -4.82
CA ALA A 129 -7.90 35.82 -4.36
C ALA A 129 -8.11 35.15 -2.99
#